data_AF-I4D798-F1
#
_entry.id   AF-I4D798-F1
#
_cell.length_a   1.000
_cell.length_b   1.000
_cell.length_c   1.000
_cell.angle_alpha   90.00
_cell.angle_beta   90.00
_cell.angle_gamma   90.00
#
_symmetry.space_group_name_H-M   'P 1'
#
loop_
_entity.id
_entity.type
_entity.pdbx_description
1 polymer ?
#
loop_
_entity_poly.entity_id
_entity_poly.type
_entity_poly.pdbx_seq_one_letter_code
_entity_poly.pdbx_strand_id
1 'polypeptide(L)' 'MSLIEILKLIEIVREKLNILGLNKPLSDPDVIQLSQRLDSLINMYNDLNIRKIS' A
#
# COMPACT_ATOMS: atom_id res chain seq x y z
N MET A 1 -13.02 0.28 -8.45
CA MET A 1 -12.49 -0.44 -7.27
C MET A 1 -13.18 0.15 -6.04
N SER A 2 -13.77 -0.69 -5.20
CA SER A 2 -14.43 -0.30 -3.96
C SER A 2 -13.42 -0.07 -2.83
N LEU A 3 -13.84 0.62 -1.76
CA LEU A 3 -13.03 0.82 -0.56
C LEU A 3 -12.54 -0.52 0.03
N ILE A 4 -13.39 -1.56 0.01
CA ILE A 4 -13.06 -2.90 0.53
C ILE A 4 -11.98 -3.56 -0.32
N GLU A 5 -12.06 -3.43 -1.65
CA GLU A 5 -11.04 -3.98 -2.56
C GLU A 5 -9.69 -3.30 -2.37
N ILE A 6 -9.68 -1.97 -2.19
CA ILE A 6 -8.44 -1.22 -1.94
C ILE A 6 -7.84 -1.61 -0.59
N LEU A 7 -8.64 -1.72 0.47
CA LEU A 7 -8.16 -2.19 1.77
C LEU A 7 -7.51 -3.58 1.70
N LYS A 8 -8.13 -4.51 0.96
CA LYS A 8 -7.53 -5.83 0.74
C LYS A 8 -6.18 -5.74 0.04
N LEU A 9 -6.05 -4.87 -0.96
CA LEU A 9 -4.78 -4.67 -1.66
C LEU A 9 -3.72 -4.00 -0.78
N ILE A 10 -4.11 -3.02 0.05
CA ILE A 10 -3.23 -2.39 1.05
C ILE A 10 -2.65 -3.46 1.96
N GLU A 11 -3.49 -4.33 2.53
CA GLU A 11 -3.02 -5.39 3.44
C GLU A 11 -2.08 -6.39 2.74
N ILE A 12 -2.41 -6.81 1.51
CA ILE A 12 -1.54 -7.71 0.73
C ILE A 12 -0.18 -7.07 0.46
N VAL A 13 -0.14 -5.78 0.09
CA VAL A 13 1.13 -5.09 -0.19
C VAL A 13 1.90 -4.83 1.10
N ARG A 14 1.23 -4.48 2.20
CA ARG A 14 1.83 -4.30 3.53
C ARG A 14 2.51 -5.58 4.02
N GLU A 15 1.86 -6.73 3.91
CA GLU A 15 2.46 -8.02 4.27
C GLU A 15 3.70 -8.33 3.44
N LYS A 16 3.62 -8.15 2.12
CA LYS A 16 4.77 -8.36 1.22
C LYS A 16 5.94 -7.43 1.56
N LEU A 17 5.66 -6.16 1.87
CA LEU A 17 6.69 -5.18 2.24
C LEU A 17 7.36 -5.55 3.56
N ASN A 18 6.59 -6.00 4.54
CA ASN A 18 7.14 -6.47 5.82
C ASN A 18 8.05 -7.68 5.61
N ILE A 19 7.61 -8.68 4.84
CA ILE A 19 8.43 -9.87 4.54
C ILE A 19 9.71 -9.47 3.80
N LEU A 20 9.61 -8.57 2.81
CA LEU A 20 10.75 -8.13 2.03
C LEU A 20 11.76 -7.33 2.87
N GLY A 21 11.26 -6.42 3.72
CA GLY A 21 12.08 -5.59 4.61
C GLY A 21 12.75 -6.36 5.75
N LEU A 22 12.29 -7.57 6.07
CA LEU A 22 13.02 -8.47 6.98
C LEU A 22 14.28 -9.07 6.34
N ASN A 23 14.32 -9.15 5.01
CA ASN A 23 15.37 -9.86 4.27
C ASN A 23 16.27 -8.91 3.46
N LYS A 24 15.85 -7.67 3.25
CA LYS A 24 16.52 -6.70 2.40
C LYS A 24 16.62 -5.33 3.08
N PRO A 25 17.67 -4.54 2.80
CA PRO A 25 17.77 -3.19 3.33
C PRO A 25 16.66 -2.30 2.76
N LEU A 26 16.31 -1.24 3.50
CA LEU A 26 15.29 -0.27 3.06
C LEU A 26 15.67 0.46 1.77
N SER A 27 16.97 0.50 1.43
CA SER A 27 17.48 1.06 0.18
C SER A 27 17.40 0.09 -1.01
N ASP A 28 16.97 -1.15 -0.79
CA ASP A 28 16.79 -2.11 -1.88
C ASP A 28 15.70 -1.62 -2.86
N PRO A 29 15.94 -1.65 -4.17
CA PRO A 29 15.00 -1.14 -5.15
C PRO A 29 13.62 -1.81 -5.09
N ASP A 30 13.54 -3.09 -4.73
CA ASP A 30 12.26 -3.79 -4.63
C ASP A 30 11.49 -3.34 -3.39
N VAL A 31 12.20 -3.08 -2.28
CA VAL A 31 11.60 -2.53 -1.05
C VAL A 31 11.04 -1.13 -1.32
N ILE A 32 11.80 -0.28 -2.01
CA ILE A 32 11.37 1.08 -2.40
C ILE A 32 10.15 1.03 -3.34
N GLN A 33 10.17 0.19 -4.37
CA GLN A 33 9.04 0.10 -5.29
C GLN A 33 7.77 -0.37 -4.58
N LEU A 34 7.90 -1.33 -3.67
CA LEU A 34 6.78 -1.90 -2.96
C LEU A 34 6.22 -0.92 -1.91
N SER A 35 7.07 -0.10 -1.27
CA SER A 35 6.61 0.99 -0.38
C SER A 35 5.88 2.08 -1.16
N GLN A 36 6.39 2.52 -2.31
CA GLN A 36 5.73 3.51 -3.16
C GLN A 36 4.37 3.02 -3.67
N ARG A 37 4.24 1.73 -3.96
CA ARG A 37 2.97 1.11 -4.32
C ARG A 37 1.99 1.11 -3.15
N LEU A 38 2.46 0.82 -1.93
CA LEU A 38 1.63 0.89 -0.72
C LEU A 38 1.10 2.30 -0.50
N ASP A 39 1.97 3.32 -0.61
CA ASP A 39 1.60 4.73 -0.46
C ASP A 39 0.54 5.14 -1.50
N SER A 40 0.70 4.70 -2.75
CA SER A 40 -0.28 4.98 -3.81
C SER A 40 -1.66 4.40 -3.48
N LEU A 41 -1.71 3.16 -2.96
CA LEU A 41 -2.98 2.53 -2.57
C LEU A 41 -3.64 3.22 -1.36
N ILE A 42 -2.85 3.66 -0.38
CA ILE A 42 -3.33 4.43 0.78
C ILE A 42 -3.92 5.77 0.32
N ASN A 43 -3.24 6.47 -0.58
CA ASN A 43 -3.74 7.72 -1.14
C ASN A 43 -5.07 7.51 -1.90
N MET A 44 -5.16 6.47 -2.73
CA MET A 44 -6.41 6.11 -3.41
C MET A 44 -7.55 5.79 -2.42
N TYR A 45 -7.25 5.08 -1.34
CA TYR A 45 -8.23 4.81 -0.28
C TYR A 45 -8.72 6.10 0.36
N ASN A 46 -7.80 6.99 0.75
CA ASN A 46 -8.12 8.26 1.38
C ASN A 46 -8.98 9.15 0.47
N ASP A 47 -8.63 9.27 -0.81
CA ASP A 47 -9.40 10.06 -1.78
C ASP A 47 -10.84 9.55 -1.93
N LEU A 48 -11.01 8.23 -2.01
CA LEU A 48 -12.35 7.63 -2.11
C LEU A 48 -13.13 7.74 -0.81
N ASN A 49 -12.44 7.67 0.33
CA ASN A 49 -13.08 7.79 1.64
C ASN A 49 -13.54 9.24 1.89
N ILE A 50 -12.74 10.23 1.52
CA ILE A 50 -13.10 11.66 1.59
C ILE A 50 -14.33 11.94 0.71
N ARG A 51 -14.34 11.46 -0.53
CA ARG A 51 -15.49 11.61 -1.45
C ARG A 51 -16.79 10.97 -0.96
N LYS A 52 -16.72 10.01 -0.02
CA LYS A 52 -17.90 9.36 0.57
C LYS A 52 -18.52 10.18 1.70
N ILE A 53 -17.74 11.08 2.31
CA ILE A 53 -18.15 11.94 3.44
C ILE A 53 -18.61 13.32 2.93
N SER A 54 -18.34 13.63 1.66
CA SER A 54 -18.76 14.85 0.95
C SER A 54 -20.15 14.67 0.33
#